data_AF-A0A6G1I4E1-F1
#
_entry.id   AF-A0A6G1I4E1-F1
#
_cell.length_a   1.000
_cell.length_b   1.000
_cell.length_c   1.000
_cell.angle_alpha   90.00
_cell.angle_beta   90.00
_cell.angle_gamma   90.00
#
_symmetry.space_group_name_H-M   'P 1'
#
loop_
_entity.id
_entity.type
_entity.pdbx_description
1 polymer ?
#
loop_
_entity_poly.entity_id
_entity_poly.type
_entity_poly.pdbx_seq_one_letter_code
_entity_poly.pdbx_strand_id
1 'polypeptide(L)'
;MRSLSLSALLCAVLFAVLTVAQLSGRVGPTTSASSKRAKKICNVLSHGAKADKKTDLGPALKAAFTACKSGGTIVIPSGDYALATWVDFNGGSGWAIQWDGTIYRTGSAGGNMLLVQHADDVEIYSSNGRGAFQGNGYEFHAKGSITGPRILRFVKTSNFAVHDVVFVDAPSFHFSMDTCKNGEVYNMVIRGGNQGGLDGIDVWSDNVWIHDVEVTNKDECVTVKSPAHNILIENIYCNMSGGSAIGSLGVGVDISNIHYRNIYTWSSNQMMMIKSNGGSGTMKNVLMENFIGHRNAYSLNIDQQWNSMKPNSGNGVNLRNVTFKNWKGTCANGQQRGPIKIHCADGAPCSGFRIADFAIWTEAGSSQWYSCKSAYGSGACLKSGSGGSYPEVKQSVSSPPSGYNAPRMSADLKDSFGTKQLIPIPRIPDTFFPGKKTIKPLASRSGGGAPEKAPPPPPKEDRPPRPPKDDRPPPGGPPRDHPPEGDRPPRPPKDDRPPKGDHPPKGNHPEKEPPSPKGIFDQLFGGAFGGLGGVGGIFGNEKGPARRSMPKARSRHLLDPGFGVR
;
A
#
# COMPACT_ATOMS: atom_id res chain seq x y z
N MET A 1 55.26 -30.96 32.56
CA MET A 1 55.91 -29.70 32.11
C MET A 1 55.98 -29.75 30.58
N ARG A 2 55.37 -28.92 29.74
CA ARG A 2 54.68 -27.63 29.91
C ARG A 2 53.57 -27.53 28.83
N SER A 3 52.35 -27.30 29.31
CA SER A 3 51.30 -26.42 28.76
C SER A 3 51.35 -26.07 27.26
N LEU A 4 50.53 -26.77 26.46
CA LEU A 4 49.95 -26.19 25.24
C LEU A 4 48.96 -25.10 25.67
N SER A 5 49.24 -23.86 25.24
CA SER A 5 48.44 -22.67 25.52
C SER A 5 47.07 -22.76 24.86
N LEU A 6 46.07 -23.07 25.68
CA LEU A 6 44.64 -23.11 25.39
C LEU A 6 44.02 -21.71 25.12
N SER A 7 44.80 -20.76 24.59
CA SER A 7 44.41 -19.35 24.46
C SER A 7 44.18 -18.87 23.03
N ALA A 8 44.39 -19.72 22.02
CA ALA A 8 44.17 -19.35 20.61
C ALA A 8 42.79 -19.76 20.04
N LEU A 9 42.00 -20.55 20.78
CA LEU A 9 40.70 -21.04 20.32
C LEU A 9 39.49 -20.27 20.90
N LEU A 10 39.72 -19.25 21.75
CA LEU A 10 38.64 -18.51 22.42
C LEU A 10 38.35 -17.11 21.85
N CYS A 11 39.08 -16.65 20.82
CA CYS A 11 38.91 -15.31 20.25
C CYS A 11 38.24 -15.26 18.86
N ALA A 12 37.71 -16.38 18.34
CA ALA A 12 37.07 -16.43 17.02
C ALA A 12 35.55 -16.71 17.05
N VAL A 13 34.88 -16.55 18.20
CA VAL A 13 33.43 -16.79 18.34
C VAL A 13 32.63 -15.51 18.64
N LEU A 14 33.27 -14.36 18.87
CA LEU A 14 32.58 -13.07 19.04
C LEU A 14 32.61 -12.26 17.74
N PHE A 15 31.75 -12.58 16.76
CA PHE A 15 31.10 -11.61 15.84
C PHE A 15 30.10 -12.35 14.93
N ALA A 16 29.09 -12.95 15.53
CA ALA A 16 27.84 -13.25 14.86
C ALA A 16 26.70 -13.07 15.88
N VAL A 17 26.47 -11.83 16.28
CA VAL A 17 25.20 -11.48 16.92
C VAL A 17 24.13 -11.55 15.82
N LEU A 18 23.71 -12.78 15.50
CA LEU A 18 22.51 -13.08 14.76
C LEU A 18 21.33 -12.84 15.72
N THR A 19 21.04 -11.58 16.05
CA THR A 19 19.72 -11.24 16.60
C THR A 19 18.73 -11.29 15.44
N VAL A 20 18.30 -12.52 15.08
CA VAL A 20 17.26 -12.79 14.07
C VAL A 20 15.92 -13.05 14.76
N ALA A 21 15.58 -12.16 15.68
CA ALA A 21 14.23 -12.00 16.20
C ALA A 21 13.88 -10.52 16.01
N GLN A 22 13.36 -10.17 14.82
CA GLN A 22 13.05 -8.79 14.42
C GLN A 22 11.84 -8.21 15.17
N LEU A 23 10.86 -9.03 15.52
CA LEU A 23 9.75 -8.63 16.39
C LEU A 23 10.26 -8.46 17.82
N SER A 24 9.77 -7.43 18.53
CA SER A 24 10.15 -7.15 19.92
C SER A 24 9.22 -7.80 20.94
N GLY A 25 8.12 -8.42 20.50
CA GLY A 25 7.17 -9.12 21.37
C GLY A 25 6.00 -9.74 20.60
N ARG A 26 4.92 -10.07 21.32
CA ARG A 26 3.67 -10.55 20.71
C ARG A 26 3.08 -9.48 19.78
N VAL A 27 2.57 -9.93 18.64
CA VAL A 27 1.74 -9.14 17.72
C VAL A 27 0.31 -9.66 17.73
N GLY A 28 -0.61 -8.88 17.18
CA GLY A 28 -2.01 -9.24 17.05
C GLY A 28 -2.90 -8.80 18.22
N PRO A 29 -4.21 -9.05 18.12
CA PRO A 29 -5.19 -8.75 19.18
C PRO A 29 -4.85 -9.48 20.48
N THR A 30 -5.20 -8.90 21.63
CA THR A 30 -4.97 -9.51 22.94
C THR A 30 -6.08 -10.50 23.30
N THR A 31 -7.31 -10.27 22.83
CA THR A 31 -8.46 -11.18 22.96
C THR A 31 -8.90 -11.74 21.60
N SER A 32 -9.43 -12.97 21.56
CA SER A 32 -9.82 -13.62 20.30
C SER A 32 -11.13 -13.05 19.73
N ALA A 33 -11.28 -13.08 18.40
CA ALA A 33 -12.54 -12.82 17.71
C ALA A 33 -13.75 -13.53 18.35
N SER A 34 -13.59 -14.80 18.75
CA SER A 34 -14.65 -15.58 19.38
C SER A 34 -15.10 -15.01 20.73
N SER A 35 -14.16 -14.57 21.58
CA SER A 35 -14.48 -13.91 22.86
C SER A 35 -15.18 -12.57 22.65
N LYS A 36 -14.72 -11.76 21.68
CA LYS A 36 -15.35 -10.48 21.33
C LYS A 36 -16.78 -10.69 20.82
N ARG A 37 -16.97 -11.69 19.96
CA ARG A 37 -18.27 -12.07 19.40
C ARG A 37 -19.22 -12.60 20.48
N ALA A 38 -18.73 -13.41 21.41
CA ALA A 38 -19.53 -13.91 22.54
C ALA A 38 -19.99 -12.79 23.48
N LYS A 39 -19.19 -11.72 23.61
CA LYS A 39 -19.57 -10.56 24.43
C LYS A 39 -20.70 -9.75 23.82
N LYS A 40 -20.62 -9.42 22.53
CA LYS A 40 -21.66 -8.68 21.81
C LYS A 40 -21.51 -8.78 20.30
N ILE A 41 -22.63 -8.89 19.60
CA ILE A 41 -22.69 -8.79 18.14
C ILE A 41 -23.49 -7.52 17.77
N CYS A 42 -22.90 -6.68 16.91
CA CYS A 42 -23.55 -5.52 16.33
C CYS A 42 -23.61 -5.72 14.80
N ASN A 43 -24.67 -6.38 14.33
CA ASN A 43 -24.88 -6.60 12.90
C ASN A 43 -25.32 -5.29 12.24
N VAL A 44 -24.62 -4.85 11.19
CA VAL A 44 -24.92 -3.59 10.50
C VAL A 44 -26.35 -3.53 9.96
N LEU A 45 -26.96 -4.68 9.61
CA LEU A 45 -28.36 -4.75 9.17
C LEU A 45 -29.34 -4.32 10.29
N SER A 46 -29.03 -4.66 11.54
CA SER A 46 -29.80 -4.21 12.72
C SER A 46 -29.62 -2.72 13.03
N HIS A 47 -28.66 -2.08 12.36
CA HIS A 47 -28.38 -0.64 12.45
C HIS A 47 -28.76 0.10 11.16
N GLY A 48 -29.60 -0.50 10.31
CA GLY A 48 -30.19 0.16 9.14
C GLY A 48 -29.42 -0.02 7.82
N ALA A 49 -28.33 -0.81 7.81
CA ALA A 49 -27.66 -1.14 6.56
C ALA A 49 -28.57 -2.02 5.66
N LYS A 50 -28.40 -1.89 4.35
CA LYS A 50 -29.02 -2.77 3.35
C LYS A 50 -27.96 -3.27 2.37
N ALA A 51 -28.00 -4.57 2.10
CA ALA A 51 -27.14 -5.21 1.10
C ALA A 51 -27.73 -5.03 -0.32
N ASP A 52 -27.98 -3.78 -0.72
CA ASP A 52 -28.63 -3.42 -1.99
C ASP A 52 -27.71 -2.62 -2.93
N LYS A 53 -26.43 -2.45 -2.53
CA LYS A 53 -25.42 -1.66 -3.25
C LYS A 53 -25.84 -0.20 -3.51
N LYS A 54 -26.81 0.34 -2.75
CA LYS A 54 -27.38 1.68 -2.94
C LYS A 54 -27.46 2.46 -1.63
N THR A 55 -28.00 1.85 -0.59
CA THR A 55 -28.14 2.44 0.73
C THR A 55 -26.74 2.61 1.35
N ASP A 56 -26.45 3.81 1.87
CA ASP A 56 -25.15 4.11 2.46
C ASP A 56 -24.92 3.29 3.75
N LEU A 57 -23.84 2.51 3.75
CA LEU A 57 -23.39 1.70 4.88
C LEU A 57 -22.81 2.56 6.01
N GLY A 58 -22.28 3.75 5.71
CA GLY A 58 -21.50 4.57 6.64
C GLY A 58 -22.21 4.81 7.99
N PRO A 59 -23.45 5.31 8.02
CA PRO A 59 -24.19 5.55 9.26
C PRO A 59 -24.42 4.27 10.07
N ALA A 60 -24.81 3.18 9.41
CA ALA A 60 -25.07 1.89 10.07
C ALA A 60 -23.79 1.29 10.66
N LEU A 61 -22.67 1.39 9.93
CA LEU A 61 -21.37 0.91 10.37
C LEU A 61 -20.84 1.70 11.58
N LYS A 62 -21.01 3.03 11.56
CA LYS A 62 -20.66 3.89 12.71
C LYS A 62 -21.54 3.62 13.94
N ALA A 63 -22.84 3.38 13.75
CA ALA A 63 -23.75 3.01 14.82
C ALA A 63 -23.41 1.64 15.44
N ALA A 64 -23.13 0.64 14.59
CA ALA A 64 -22.67 -0.68 15.04
C ALA A 64 -21.35 -0.59 15.81
N PHE A 65 -20.39 0.20 15.33
CA PHE A 65 -19.16 0.48 16.08
C PHE A 65 -19.43 1.11 17.44
N THR A 66 -20.25 2.15 17.51
CA THR A 66 -20.59 2.79 18.78
C THR A 66 -21.17 1.80 19.79
N ALA A 67 -21.97 0.84 19.32
CA ALA A 67 -22.54 -0.20 20.15
C ALA A 67 -21.54 -1.31 20.57
N CYS A 68 -20.50 -1.58 19.78
CA CYS A 68 -19.56 -2.69 19.99
C CYS A 68 -18.11 -2.30 20.34
N LYS A 69 -17.75 -1.01 20.34
CA LYS A 69 -16.36 -0.56 20.57
C LYS A 69 -15.75 -0.91 21.94
N SER A 70 -16.56 -1.42 22.88
CA SER A 70 -16.13 -1.84 24.23
C SER A 70 -16.14 -3.35 24.39
N GLY A 71 -15.58 -4.09 23.43
CA GLY A 71 -15.40 -5.53 23.52
C GLY A 71 -16.22 -6.40 22.56
N GLY A 72 -16.99 -5.81 21.63
CA GLY A 72 -17.93 -6.52 20.76
C GLY A 72 -17.46 -6.69 19.32
N THR A 73 -18.19 -7.47 18.53
CA THR A 73 -17.94 -7.67 17.10
C THR A 73 -18.99 -6.98 16.25
N ILE A 74 -18.54 -6.10 15.35
CA ILE A 74 -19.34 -5.57 14.25
C ILE A 74 -19.39 -6.64 13.16
N VAL A 75 -20.59 -6.99 12.69
CA VAL A 75 -20.75 -7.98 11.61
C VAL A 75 -21.27 -7.27 10.37
N ILE A 76 -20.53 -7.41 9.27
CA ILE A 76 -20.95 -7.05 7.90
C ILE A 76 -21.21 -8.36 7.17
N PRO A 77 -22.47 -8.83 7.12
CA PRO A 77 -22.81 -10.11 6.47
C PRO A 77 -22.45 -10.14 4.99
N SER A 78 -22.54 -11.33 4.39
CA SER A 78 -22.42 -11.45 2.94
C SER A 78 -23.48 -10.62 2.22
N GLY A 79 -23.07 -9.89 1.19
CA GLY A 79 -23.91 -8.95 0.45
C GLY A 79 -23.09 -7.82 -0.17
N ASP A 80 -23.72 -7.01 -1.02
CA ASP A 80 -23.11 -5.84 -1.64
C ASP A 80 -23.61 -4.55 -0.96
N TYR A 81 -22.69 -3.73 -0.47
CA TYR A 81 -23.01 -2.51 0.28
C TYR A 81 -22.40 -1.29 -0.40
N ALA A 82 -23.12 -0.17 -0.46
CA ALA A 82 -22.56 1.11 -0.90
C ALA A 82 -21.94 1.85 0.29
N LEU A 83 -20.81 2.55 0.09
CA LEU A 83 -20.23 3.45 1.08
C LEU A 83 -20.12 4.86 0.48
N ALA A 84 -21.03 5.74 0.91
CA ALA A 84 -21.07 7.14 0.49
C ALA A 84 -20.42 8.06 1.53
N THR A 85 -20.50 7.71 2.82
CA THR A 85 -19.89 8.47 3.91
C THR A 85 -18.78 7.68 4.60
N TRP A 86 -17.65 8.35 4.87
CA TRP A 86 -16.47 7.75 5.49
C TRP A 86 -16.70 7.46 6.97
N VAL A 87 -16.05 6.42 7.48
CA VAL A 87 -16.24 5.95 8.85
C VAL A 87 -14.96 6.07 9.65
N ASP A 88 -15.05 6.84 10.73
CA ASP A 88 -13.99 6.99 11.73
C ASP A 88 -14.28 6.08 12.95
N PHE A 89 -13.49 5.04 13.12
CA PHE A 89 -13.44 4.15 14.27
C PHE A 89 -12.43 4.68 15.29
N ASN A 90 -12.79 5.79 15.94
CA ASN A 90 -11.98 6.42 16.98
C ASN A 90 -12.20 5.77 18.36
N GLY A 91 -11.12 5.32 18.98
CA GLY A 91 -11.08 4.73 20.31
C GLY A 91 -11.63 3.30 20.37
N GLY A 92 -11.98 2.88 21.58
CA GLY A 92 -12.47 1.54 21.85
C GLY A 92 -11.34 0.54 22.11
N SER A 93 -11.71 -0.54 22.81
CA SER A 93 -10.81 -1.64 23.11
C SER A 93 -11.54 -2.97 23.02
N GLY A 94 -10.85 -3.98 22.49
CA GLY A 94 -11.34 -5.36 22.42
C GLY A 94 -12.43 -5.58 21.38
N TRP A 95 -12.49 -4.78 20.33
CA TRP A 95 -13.54 -4.91 19.31
C TRP A 95 -13.03 -5.54 18.02
N ALA A 96 -13.96 -6.00 17.19
CA ALA A 96 -13.64 -6.61 15.91
C ALA A 96 -14.63 -6.22 14.81
N ILE A 97 -14.22 -6.37 13.56
CA ILE A 97 -15.09 -6.38 12.38
C ILE A 97 -14.98 -7.76 11.73
N GLN A 98 -16.08 -8.51 11.72
CA GLN A 98 -16.27 -9.67 10.86
C GLN A 98 -16.86 -9.17 9.53
N TRP A 99 -16.03 -9.11 8.50
CA TRP A 99 -16.34 -8.57 7.18
C TRP A 99 -16.50 -9.68 6.15
N ASP A 100 -17.74 -10.07 5.89
CA ASP A 100 -18.07 -11.19 4.99
C ASP A 100 -18.73 -10.75 3.66
N GLY A 101 -19.08 -9.46 3.54
CA GLY A 101 -19.64 -8.83 2.35
C GLY A 101 -18.64 -8.01 1.52
N THR A 102 -19.12 -7.39 0.45
CA THR A 102 -18.35 -6.47 -0.40
C THR A 102 -18.84 -5.03 -0.24
N ILE A 103 -17.92 -4.12 0.09
CA ILE A 103 -18.20 -2.68 0.19
C ILE A 103 -17.75 -2.01 -1.11
N TYR A 104 -18.61 -1.20 -1.72
CA TYR A 104 -18.32 -0.44 -2.93
C TYR A 104 -18.32 1.06 -2.60
N ARG A 105 -17.24 1.75 -2.94
CA ARG A 105 -17.22 3.21 -2.84
C ARG A 105 -18.26 3.82 -3.78
N THR A 106 -19.12 4.67 -3.23
CA THR A 106 -20.01 5.58 -3.98
C THR A 106 -19.74 7.05 -3.63
N GLY A 107 -19.13 7.32 -2.47
CA GLY A 107 -18.73 8.67 -2.05
C GLY A 107 -17.49 9.19 -2.77
N SER A 108 -17.31 10.51 -2.82
CA SER A 108 -16.21 11.17 -3.55
C SER A 108 -15.34 12.08 -2.68
N ALA A 109 -15.59 12.15 -1.37
CA ALA A 109 -14.82 12.99 -0.46
C ALA A 109 -13.35 12.52 -0.38
N GLY A 110 -12.43 13.44 -0.08
CA GLY A 110 -11.04 13.09 0.24
C GLY A 110 -10.92 12.37 1.60
N GLY A 111 -9.69 12.03 1.99
CA GLY A 111 -9.42 11.43 3.30
C GLY A 111 -9.28 9.91 3.25
N ASN A 112 -9.82 9.20 4.24
CA ASN A 112 -9.76 7.75 4.37
C ASN A 112 -11.19 7.22 4.49
N MET A 113 -11.57 6.25 3.66
CA MET A 113 -12.92 5.69 3.67
C MET A 113 -13.21 4.96 4.98
N LEU A 114 -12.20 4.25 5.50
CA LEU A 114 -12.19 3.64 6.82
C LEU A 114 -10.94 4.13 7.58
N LEU A 115 -11.15 4.79 8.73
CA LEU A 115 -10.08 5.26 9.61
C LEU A 115 -10.22 4.58 10.97
N VAL A 116 -9.24 3.77 11.38
CA VAL A 116 -9.15 3.23 12.74
C VAL A 116 -8.12 4.06 13.49
N GLN A 117 -8.49 4.65 14.62
CA GLN A 117 -7.55 5.50 15.35
C GLN A 117 -7.69 5.42 16.86
N HIS A 118 -6.57 5.56 17.57
CA HIS A 118 -6.52 5.59 19.03
C HIS A 118 -7.18 4.37 19.69
N ALA A 119 -7.14 3.22 19.03
CA ALA A 119 -7.79 1.98 19.47
C ALA A 119 -6.79 0.95 19.97
N ASP A 120 -7.28 -0.04 20.71
CA ASP A 120 -6.49 -1.15 21.24
C ASP A 120 -7.24 -2.48 21.08
N ASP A 121 -6.52 -3.59 20.90
CA ASP A 121 -7.12 -4.93 20.78
C ASP A 121 -8.19 -5.01 19.67
N VAL A 122 -7.77 -4.77 18.43
CA VAL A 122 -8.66 -4.65 17.24
C VAL A 122 -8.43 -5.78 16.26
N GLU A 123 -9.49 -6.43 15.77
CA GLU A 123 -9.37 -7.46 14.74
C GLU A 123 -10.31 -7.17 13.56
N ILE A 124 -9.78 -7.00 12.35
CA ILE A 124 -10.57 -6.89 11.12
C ILE A 124 -10.30 -8.13 10.28
N TYR A 125 -11.32 -8.93 10.06
CA TYR A 125 -11.17 -10.20 9.36
C TYR A 125 -12.37 -10.57 8.53
N SER A 126 -12.20 -11.49 7.59
CA SER A 126 -13.31 -12.18 6.92
C SER A 126 -13.39 -13.63 7.38
N SER A 127 -14.56 -14.07 7.83
CA SER A 127 -14.75 -15.47 8.23
C SER A 127 -14.84 -16.42 7.03
N ASN A 128 -15.31 -15.88 5.89
CA ASN A 128 -15.49 -16.64 4.65
C ASN A 128 -14.37 -16.40 3.62
N GLY A 129 -13.37 -15.56 3.95
CA GLY A 129 -12.27 -15.18 3.06
C GLY A 129 -12.72 -14.42 1.79
N ARG A 130 -13.89 -13.78 1.83
CA ARG A 130 -14.51 -13.06 0.70
C ARG A 130 -14.86 -11.61 1.04
N GLY A 131 -14.54 -11.14 2.24
CA GLY A 131 -14.64 -9.73 2.63
C GLY A 131 -13.80 -8.87 1.69
N ALA A 132 -14.44 -7.92 1.01
CA ALA A 132 -13.76 -7.10 0.01
C ALA A 132 -14.18 -5.63 0.07
N PHE A 133 -13.25 -4.74 -0.27
CA PHE A 133 -13.50 -3.33 -0.53
C PHE A 133 -13.17 -3.01 -2.00
N GLN A 134 -14.17 -2.64 -2.78
CA GLN A 134 -14.03 -2.10 -4.12
C GLN A 134 -14.01 -0.56 -4.04
N GLY A 135 -12.81 0.01 -4.18
CA GLY A 135 -12.56 1.44 -4.09
C GLY A 135 -13.00 2.24 -5.33
N ASN A 136 -13.28 1.58 -6.46
CA ASN A 136 -13.66 2.22 -7.73
C ASN A 136 -12.73 3.39 -8.10
N GLY A 137 -11.42 3.23 -7.86
CA GLY A 137 -10.37 4.20 -8.14
C GLY A 137 -10.29 4.60 -9.60
N TYR A 138 -10.60 3.68 -10.52
CA TYR A 138 -10.65 3.97 -11.96
C TYR A 138 -11.53 5.18 -12.32
N GLU A 139 -12.56 5.51 -11.52
CA GLU A 139 -13.42 6.69 -11.74
C GLU A 139 -12.66 8.02 -11.53
N PHE A 140 -11.64 8.02 -10.69
CA PHE A 140 -10.72 9.15 -10.49
C PHE A 140 -9.59 9.12 -11.54
N HIS A 141 -9.01 7.94 -11.75
CA HIS A 141 -7.83 7.78 -12.61
C HIS A 141 -8.16 8.01 -14.10
N ALA A 142 -9.37 7.63 -14.55
CA ALA A 142 -9.85 7.95 -15.90
C ALA A 142 -9.93 9.46 -16.17
N LYS A 143 -10.00 10.28 -15.11
CA LYS A 143 -9.98 11.75 -15.15
C LYS A 143 -8.58 12.33 -14.88
N GLY A 144 -7.55 11.48 -14.78
CA GLY A 144 -6.18 11.89 -14.49
C GLY A 144 -5.92 12.31 -13.04
N SER A 145 -6.80 11.95 -12.10
CA SER A 145 -6.65 12.31 -10.68
C SER A 145 -6.18 11.12 -9.84
N ILE A 146 -5.23 11.37 -8.94
CA ILE A 146 -4.76 10.44 -7.89
C ILE A 146 -5.04 10.97 -6.47
N THR A 147 -5.88 12.00 -6.35
CA THR A 147 -6.15 12.72 -5.09
C THR A 147 -7.43 12.24 -4.41
N GLY A 148 -7.97 11.08 -4.80
CA GLY A 148 -9.14 10.49 -4.17
C GLY A 148 -8.85 9.94 -2.76
N PRO A 149 -9.86 9.37 -2.09
CA PRO A 149 -9.68 8.82 -0.75
C PRO A 149 -8.83 7.54 -0.74
N ARG A 150 -8.27 7.23 0.43
CA ARG A 150 -7.58 5.97 0.74
C ARG A 150 -8.58 4.96 1.27
N ILE A 151 -8.34 3.66 1.11
CA ILE A 151 -9.27 2.63 1.62
C ILE A 151 -9.20 2.56 3.15
N LEU A 152 -8.08 2.11 3.71
CA LEU A 152 -7.92 1.87 5.14
C LEU A 152 -6.72 2.61 5.70
N ARG A 153 -6.91 3.29 6.83
CA ARG A 153 -5.79 3.86 7.60
C ARG A 153 -5.93 3.52 9.07
N PHE A 154 -4.84 3.03 9.66
CA PHE A 154 -4.70 2.87 11.10
C PHE A 154 -3.82 4.00 11.63
N VAL A 155 -4.20 4.62 12.75
CA VAL A 155 -3.43 5.68 13.41
C VAL A 155 -3.35 5.40 14.90
N LYS A 156 -2.15 5.35 15.48
CA LYS A 156 -1.96 5.20 16.95
C LYS A 156 -2.78 4.04 17.54
N THR A 157 -2.80 2.91 16.83
CA THR A 157 -3.57 1.72 17.20
C THR A 157 -2.63 0.62 17.68
N SER A 158 -2.98 -0.07 18.77
CA SER A 158 -2.16 -1.11 19.37
C SER A 158 -2.86 -2.47 19.37
N ASN A 159 -2.07 -3.55 19.36
CA ASN A 159 -2.54 -4.93 19.47
C ASN A 159 -3.64 -5.24 18.46
N PHE A 160 -3.28 -5.34 17.18
CA PHE A 160 -4.28 -5.46 16.13
C PHE A 160 -3.93 -6.50 15.08
N ALA A 161 -4.96 -7.00 14.40
CA ALA A 161 -4.77 -7.74 13.17
C ALA A 161 -5.74 -7.33 12.06
N VAL A 162 -5.26 -7.40 10.82
CA VAL A 162 -6.06 -7.26 9.59
C VAL A 162 -5.76 -8.44 8.68
N HIS A 163 -6.75 -9.28 8.39
CA HIS A 163 -6.50 -10.49 7.60
C HIS A 163 -7.70 -11.05 6.87
N ASP A 164 -7.45 -11.94 5.91
CA ASP A 164 -8.48 -12.63 5.10
C ASP A 164 -9.40 -11.67 4.33
N VAL A 165 -8.95 -10.43 4.07
CA VAL A 165 -9.71 -9.39 3.36
C VAL A 165 -9.01 -8.95 2.07
N VAL A 166 -9.79 -8.41 1.13
CA VAL A 166 -9.32 -8.00 -0.20
C VAL A 166 -9.57 -6.50 -0.41
N PHE A 167 -8.54 -5.74 -0.80
CA PHE A 167 -8.67 -4.32 -1.15
C PHE A 167 -8.40 -4.11 -2.62
N VAL A 168 -9.34 -3.48 -3.32
CA VAL A 168 -9.34 -3.37 -4.77
C VAL A 168 -9.49 -1.92 -5.17
N ASP A 169 -8.63 -1.47 -6.08
CA ASP A 169 -8.79 -0.23 -6.83
C ASP A 169 -9.00 0.99 -5.94
N ALA A 170 -8.05 1.24 -5.03
CA ALA A 170 -8.07 2.46 -4.24
C ALA A 170 -7.93 3.68 -5.17
N PRO A 171 -8.69 4.77 -4.93
CA PRO A 171 -8.45 6.05 -5.60
C PRO A 171 -7.06 6.64 -5.34
N SER A 172 -6.50 6.38 -4.15
CA SER A 172 -5.12 6.66 -3.75
C SER A 172 -4.53 5.41 -3.08
N PHE A 173 -4.15 5.46 -1.80
CA PHE A 173 -3.51 4.34 -1.08
C PHE A 173 -4.53 3.30 -0.60
N HIS A 174 -4.11 2.03 -0.56
CA HIS A 174 -4.96 0.93 -0.11
C HIS A 174 -4.92 0.80 1.42
N PHE A 175 -3.73 0.65 2.02
CA PHE A 175 -3.61 0.47 3.46
C PHE A 175 -2.38 1.19 4.03
N SER A 176 -2.58 2.03 5.05
CA SER A 176 -1.48 2.66 5.79
C SER A 176 -1.59 2.41 7.30
N MET A 177 -0.45 2.15 7.94
CA MET A 177 -0.31 1.99 9.39
C MET A 177 0.59 3.10 9.94
N ASP A 178 -0.04 4.04 10.62
CA ASP A 178 0.55 5.25 11.16
C ASP A 178 0.77 5.14 12.66
N THR A 179 2.03 5.08 13.09
CA THR A 179 2.41 5.11 14.51
C THR A 179 1.67 4.03 15.32
N CYS A 180 1.52 2.83 14.75
CA CYS A 180 0.83 1.70 15.37
C CYS A 180 1.80 0.79 16.12
N LYS A 181 1.28 -0.16 16.91
CA LYS A 181 2.08 -1.08 17.70
C LYS A 181 1.50 -2.50 17.80
N ASN A 182 2.36 -3.52 17.82
CA ASN A 182 1.97 -4.94 18.01
C ASN A 182 0.96 -5.42 16.96
N GLY A 183 1.22 -5.12 15.69
CA GLY A 183 0.31 -5.39 14.58
C GLY A 183 0.64 -6.67 13.82
N GLU A 184 -0.38 -7.37 13.34
CA GLU A 184 -0.23 -8.53 12.44
C GLU A 184 -1.13 -8.37 11.20
N VAL A 185 -0.56 -8.44 10.00
CA VAL A 185 -1.29 -8.25 8.73
C VAL A 185 -1.01 -9.42 7.82
N TYR A 186 -2.04 -10.16 7.41
CA TYR A 186 -1.82 -11.38 6.63
C TYR A 186 -2.98 -11.89 5.81
N ASN A 187 -2.73 -12.82 4.88
CA ASN A 187 -3.74 -13.41 4.01
C ASN A 187 -4.56 -12.33 3.29
N MET A 188 -3.87 -11.39 2.65
CA MET A 188 -4.50 -10.27 1.95
C MET A 188 -4.12 -10.25 0.48
N VAL A 189 -5.05 -9.75 -0.35
CA VAL A 189 -4.74 -9.34 -1.71
C VAL A 189 -5.11 -7.88 -1.90
N ILE A 190 -4.15 -7.11 -2.40
CA ILE A 190 -4.33 -5.74 -2.81
C ILE A 190 -4.17 -5.67 -4.33
N ARG A 191 -5.17 -5.11 -5.02
CA ARG A 191 -5.15 -4.98 -6.49
C ARG A 191 -5.62 -3.61 -6.93
N GLY A 192 -4.67 -2.74 -7.24
CA GLY A 192 -4.88 -1.38 -7.73
C GLY A 192 -4.55 -1.20 -9.21
N GLY A 193 -4.72 0.04 -9.68
CA GLY A 193 -4.40 0.45 -11.04
C GLY A 193 -2.89 0.51 -11.33
N ASN A 194 -2.56 0.54 -12.62
CA ASN A 194 -1.18 0.56 -13.12
C ASN A 194 -0.58 1.99 -13.22
N GLN A 195 -0.53 2.71 -12.10
CA GLN A 195 0.11 4.03 -12.00
C GLN A 195 0.67 4.29 -10.58
N GLY A 196 1.59 5.25 -10.47
CA GLY A 196 2.13 5.70 -9.17
C GLY A 196 1.06 6.37 -8.29
N GLY A 197 1.34 6.47 -6.99
CA GLY A 197 0.44 7.02 -5.96
C GLY A 197 -0.71 6.08 -5.53
N LEU A 198 -0.64 4.80 -5.92
CA LEU A 198 -1.61 3.75 -5.62
C LEU A 198 -1.03 2.68 -4.68
N ASP A 199 -0.34 3.16 -3.65
CA ASP A 199 0.44 2.41 -2.68
C ASP A 199 -0.37 1.24 -2.09
N GLY A 200 0.27 0.09 -1.95
CA GLY A 200 -0.30 -1.11 -1.36
C GLY A 200 -0.36 -0.98 0.15
N ILE A 201 0.75 -1.32 0.82
CA ILE A 201 0.90 -1.18 2.27
C ILE A 201 2.04 -0.22 2.60
N ASP A 202 1.72 0.85 3.32
CA ASP A 202 2.71 1.70 3.98
C ASP A 202 2.70 1.51 5.49
N VAL A 203 3.88 1.38 6.10
CA VAL A 203 4.01 1.17 7.55
C VAL A 203 5.11 2.03 8.17
N TRP A 204 4.77 2.80 9.21
CA TRP A 204 5.72 3.46 10.11
C TRP A 204 5.25 3.23 11.54
N SER A 205 5.76 2.18 12.17
CA SER A 205 5.18 1.59 13.38
C SER A 205 6.23 0.78 14.13
N ASP A 206 5.86 0.29 15.31
CA ASP A 206 6.72 -0.54 16.18
C ASP A 206 6.14 -1.95 16.33
N ASN A 207 6.97 -2.99 16.19
CA ASN A 207 6.57 -4.39 16.38
C ASN A 207 5.39 -4.81 15.47
N VAL A 208 5.65 -4.87 14.17
CA VAL A 208 4.63 -5.22 13.15
C VAL A 208 5.10 -6.41 12.32
N TRP A 209 4.24 -7.41 12.16
CA TRP A 209 4.44 -8.55 11.28
C TRP A 209 3.48 -8.48 10.09
N ILE A 210 4.02 -8.41 8.88
CA ILE A 210 3.26 -8.41 7.63
C ILE A 210 3.67 -9.65 6.86
N HIS A 211 2.74 -10.56 6.58
CA HIS A 211 3.08 -11.78 5.85
C HIS A 211 1.97 -12.31 4.97
N ASP A 212 2.31 -13.09 3.95
CA ASP A 212 1.32 -13.72 3.07
C ASP A 212 0.38 -12.67 2.43
N VAL A 213 0.98 -11.69 1.73
CA VAL A 213 0.27 -10.60 1.05
C VAL A 213 0.67 -10.54 -0.42
N GLU A 214 -0.32 -10.44 -1.30
CA GLU A 214 -0.14 -10.14 -2.72
C GLU A 214 -0.51 -8.69 -3.00
N VAL A 215 0.33 -7.98 -3.75
CA VAL A 215 0.08 -6.60 -4.19
C VAL A 215 0.30 -6.47 -5.70
N THR A 216 -0.72 -5.96 -6.39
CA THR A 216 -0.65 -5.48 -7.78
C THR A 216 -0.98 -4.00 -7.81
N ASN A 217 -0.10 -3.17 -8.38
CA ASN A 217 -0.28 -1.72 -8.56
C ASN A 217 0.87 -1.18 -9.44
N LYS A 218 1.27 0.09 -9.31
CA LYS A 218 2.53 0.59 -9.89
C LYS A 218 3.33 1.50 -8.97
N ASP A 219 3.05 1.41 -7.68
CA ASP A 219 3.76 2.09 -6.60
C ASP A 219 4.11 1.10 -5.47
N GLU A 220 4.27 1.55 -4.24
CA GLU A 220 4.67 0.73 -3.09
C GLU A 220 3.97 -0.63 -3.02
N CYS A 221 4.74 -1.71 -2.92
CA CYS A 221 4.20 -3.04 -2.61
C CYS A 221 3.90 -3.12 -1.10
N VAL A 222 4.92 -3.46 -0.30
CA VAL A 222 4.94 -3.27 1.16
C VAL A 222 6.16 -2.41 1.47
N THR A 223 5.93 -1.23 2.02
CA THR A 223 6.96 -0.20 2.18
C THR A 223 7.02 0.34 3.61
N VAL A 224 8.24 0.39 4.15
CA VAL A 224 8.50 0.96 5.48
C VAL A 224 8.77 2.47 5.33
N LYS A 225 8.04 3.29 6.08
CA LYS A 225 8.28 4.73 6.24
C LYS A 225 8.93 4.99 7.62
N SER A 226 9.20 6.26 7.96
CA SER A 226 9.88 6.63 9.20
C SER A 226 8.96 7.40 10.16
N PRO A 227 9.11 7.24 11.50
CA PRO A 227 9.98 6.27 12.21
C PRO A 227 9.41 4.85 12.22
N ALA A 228 10.26 3.84 12.33
CA ALA A 228 9.81 2.44 12.34
C ALA A 228 10.79 1.50 13.05
N HIS A 229 10.26 0.59 13.86
CA HIS A 229 11.06 -0.32 14.67
C HIS A 229 10.48 -1.73 14.61
N ASN A 230 11.36 -2.73 14.60
CA ASN A 230 10.96 -4.12 14.85
C ASN A 230 9.89 -4.65 13.88
N ILE A 231 10.15 -4.51 12.58
CA ILE A 231 9.20 -4.91 11.53
C ILE A 231 9.70 -6.16 10.82
N LEU A 232 8.83 -7.18 10.75
CA LEU A 232 9.00 -8.39 9.96
C LEU A 232 8.06 -8.36 8.76
N ILE A 233 8.62 -8.48 7.56
CA ILE A 233 7.86 -8.56 6.31
C ILE A 233 8.28 -9.84 5.59
N GLU A 234 7.37 -10.80 5.43
CA GLU A 234 7.73 -12.07 4.79
C GLU A 234 6.64 -12.74 3.94
N ASN A 235 7.05 -13.56 2.96
CA ASN A 235 6.12 -14.18 2.00
C ASN A 235 5.26 -13.13 1.29
N ILE A 236 5.91 -12.18 0.61
CA ILE A 236 5.23 -11.12 -0.12
C ILE A 236 5.33 -11.37 -1.61
N TYR A 237 4.19 -11.23 -2.29
CA TYR A 237 4.09 -11.34 -3.74
C TYR A 237 3.77 -9.98 -4.35
N CYS A 238 4.81 -9.29 -4.86
CA CYS A 238 4.64 -8.07 -5.63
C CYS A 238 4.42 -8.45 -7.11
N ASN A 239 3.15 -8.60 -7.51
CA ASN A 239 2.75 -9.13 -8.82
C ASN A 239 2.37 -7.97 -9.76
N MET A 240 3.33 -7.48 -10.56
CA MET A 240 3.25 -6.20 -11.27
C MET A 240 2.94 -5.03 -10.30
N SER A 241 3.98 -4.55 -9.62
CA SER A 241 3.91 -3.47 -8.63
C SER A 241 4.97 -2.39 -8.92
N GLY A 242 5.07 -1.36 -8.09
CA GLY A 242 6.34 -0.63 -7.95
C GLY A 242 7.40 -1.49 -7.27
N GLY A 243 7.00 -2.40 -6.38
CA GLY A 243 7.89 -3.22 -5.57
C GLY A 243 8.06 -2.67 -4.16
N SER A 244 8.69 -3.44 -3.29
CA SER A 244 8.92 -3.01 -1.90
C SER A 244 9.95 -1.89 -1.81
N ALA A 245 9.83 -1.08 -0.76
CA ALA A 245 10.78 0.00 -0.50
C ALA A 245 10.96 0.31 0.98
N ILE A 246 11.95 1.17 1.26
CA ILE A 246 12.07 1.94 2.49
C ILE A 246 12.18 3.43 2.10
N GLY A 247 11.29 4.26 2.63
CA GLY A 247 11.25 5.70 2.39
C GLY A 247 10.05 6.19 1.57
N SER A 248 10.04 7.42 1.08
CA SER A 248 11.15 8.37 1.06
C SER A 248 11.62 8.79 2.46
N LEU A 249 12.94 8.81 2.65
CA LEU A 249 13.59 9.16 3.91
C LEU A 249 14.04 10.64 3.92
N GLY A 250 13.89 11.31 5.07
CA GLY A 250 14.18 12.72 5.29
C GLY A 250 14.32 13.08 6.78
N VAL A 251 14.84 14.27 7.09
CA VAL A 251 15.33 14.70 8.42
C VAL A 251 14.32 14.42 9.55
N GLY A 252 14.60 13.75 10.68
CA GLY A 252 15.74 12.97 11.12
C GLY A 252 15.27 11.57 11.52
N VAL A 253 15.15 10.73 10.49
CA VAL A 253 14.79 9.30 10.48
C VAL A 253 15.30 8.54 11.70
N ASP A 254 14.45 7.76 12.37
CA ASP A 254 14.92 6.65 13.21
C ASP A 254 14.19 5.37 12.81
N ILE A 255 14.85 4.58 11.97
CA ILE A 255 14.40 3.26 11.54
C ILE A 255 15.40 2.22 12.05
N SER A 256 14.91 1.18 12.71
CA SER A 256 15.77 0.07 13.11
C SER A 256 15.10 -1.29 13.16
N ASN A 257 15.91 -2.34 12.99
CA ASN A 257 15.50 -3.73 13.16
C ASN A 257 14.38 -4.10 12.17
N ILE A 258 14.67 -3.97 10.87
CA ILE A 258 13.75 -4.28 9.79
C ILE A 258 14.21 -5.56 9.09
N HIS A 259 13.31 -6.51 8.89
CA HIS A 259 13.62 -7.75 8.18
C HIS A 259 12.60 -8.02 7.09
N TYR A 260 13.07 -8.02 5.84
CA TYR A 260 12.33 -8.55 4.69
C TYR A 260 12.86 -9.94 4.33
N ARG A 261 11.99 -10.94 4.23
CA ARG A 261 12.38 -12.29 3.77
C ARG A 261 11.36 -12.99 2.90
N ASN A 262 11.81 -13.77 1.94
CA ASN A 262 10.93 -14.50 1.01
C ASN A 262 10.02 -13.52 0.25
N ILE A 263 10.64 -12.60 -0.50
CA ILE A 263 9.94 -11.59 -1.29
C ILE A 263 10.04 -11.98 -2.76
N TYR A 264 8.90 -12.22 -3.40
CA TYR A 264 8.80 -12.51 -4.81
C TYR A 264 8.29 -11.28 -5.56
N THR A 265 9.04 -10.83 -6.56
CA THR A 265 8.73 -9.60 -7.31
C THR A 265 8.72 -9.86 -8.81
N TRP A 266 7.55 -9.71 -9.42
CA TRP A 266 7.34 -9.90 -10.84
C TRP A 266 7.05 -8.57 -11.53
N SER A 267 7.76 -8.30 -12.64
CA SER A 267 7.47 -7.21 -13.59
C SER A 267 7.19 -5.85 -12.93
N SER A 268 8.00 -5.51 -11.93
CA SER A 268 7.85 -4.32 -11.09
C SER A 268 8.94 -3.27 -11.34
N ASN A 269 8.85 -2.11 -10.69
CA ASN A 269 9.88 -1.07 -10.84
C ASN A 269 11.19 -1.50 -10.17
N GLN A 270 11.12 -2.15 -9.00
CA GLN A 270 12.28 -2.69 -8.29
C GLN A 270 11.93 -3.98 -7.52
N MET A 271 12.93 -4.77 -7.13
CA MET A 271 12.76 -5.77 -6.05
C MET A 271 12.79 -5.09 -4.67
N MET A 272 13.72 -4.15 -4.48
CA MET A 272 13.75 -3.26 -3.31
C MET A 272 14.37 -1.91 -3.68
N MET A 273 13.77 -0.85 -3.14
CA MET A 273 14.36 0.48 -3.19
C MET A 273 14.52 1.10 -1.80
N ILE A 274 15.67 1.68 -1.49
CA ILE A 274 15.84 2.59 -0.35
C ILE A 274 16.05 3.99 -0.92
N LYS A 275 15.12 4.89 -0.68
CA LYS A 275 15.06 6.22 -1.34
C LYS A 275 15.19 7.37 -0.34
N SER A 276 16.12 8.28 -0.60
CA SER A 276 16.26 9.56 0.11
C SER A 276 16.81 10.63 -0.84
N ASN A 277 16.73 11.90 -0.43
CA ASN A 277 17.41 12.99 -1.13
C ASN A 277 17.77 14.06 -0.10
N GLY A 278 19.07 14.19 0.20
CA GLY A 278 19.54 14.92 1.38
C GLY A 278 19.06 14.27 2.68
N GLY A 279 18.77 15.09 3.69
CA GLY A 279 18.23 14.62 4.97
C GLY A 279 19.28 14.38 6.05
N SER A 280 18.83 13.80 7.16
CA SER A 280 19.65 13.38 8.31
C SER A 280 19.00 12.18 9.00
N GLY A 281 19.43 11.82 10.23
CA GLY A 281 18.91 10.67 10.96
C GLY A 281 19.61 9.37 10.56
N THR A 282 19.10 8.25 11.07
CA THR A 282 19.70 6.92 10.91
C THR A 282 18.66 5.86 10.53
N MET A 283 19.07 4.99 9.60
CA MET A 283 18.45 3.68 9.40
C MET A 283 19.50 2.62 9.68
N LYS A 284 19.24 1.70 10.61
CA LYS A 284 20.21 0.66 10.98
C LYS A 284 19.61 -0.71 11.22
N ASN A 285 20.44 -1.75 11.11
CA ASN A 285 20.06 -3.14 11.38
C ASN A 285 18.91 -3.59 10.48
N VAL A 286 19.20 -3.67 9.18
CA VAL A 286 18.23 -4.10 8.17
C VAL A 286 18.73 -5.36 7.49
N LEU A 287 17.89 -6.39 7.46
CA LEU A 287 18.15 -7.66 6.76
C LEU A 287 17.14 -7.84 5.64
N MET A 288 17.63 -8.15 4.44
CA MET A 288 16.82 -8.43 3.26
C MET A 288 17.31 -9.72 2.62
N GLU A 289 16.59 -10.82 2.85
CA GLU A 289 17.01 -12.14 2.40
C GLU A 289 15.97 -12.92 1.59
N ASN A 290 16.44 -13.85 0.76
CA ASN A 290 15.58 -14.72 -0.05
C ASN A 290 14.63 -13.93 -0.97
N PHE A 291 15.20 -13.09 -1.81
CA PHE A 291 14.43 -12.37 -2.84
C PHE A 291 14.50 -13.12 -4.16
N ILE A 292 13.37 -13.22 -4.85
CA ILE A 292 13.30 -13.69 -6.23
C ILE A 292 12.66 -12.60 -7.08
N GLY A 293 13.32 -12.23 -8.19
CA GLY A 293 12.82 -11.21 -9.10
C GLY A 293 12.85 -11.66 -10.55
N HIS A 294 11.88 -11.23 -11.36
CA HIS A 294 11.89 -11.39 -12.82
C HIS A 294 11.29 -10.17 -13.50
N ARG A 295 11.79 -9.79 -14.68
CA ARG A 295 11.29 -8.67 -15.50
C ARG A 295 11.25 -7.30 -14.82
N ASN A 296 11.86 -7.17 -13.64
CA ASN A 296 11.88 -5.91 -12.90
C ASN A 296 12.82 -4.91 -13.59
N ALA A 297 12.50 -3.61 -13.50
CA ALA A 297 13.36 -2.57 -14.07
C ALA A 297 14.66 -2.41 -13.27
N TYR A 298 14.57 -2.39 -11.94
CA TYR A 298 15.71 -2.49 -11.02
C TYR A 298 15.60 -3.78 -10.18
N SER A 299 16.71 -4.21 -9.61
CA SER A 299 16.72 -5.25 -8.57
C SER A 299 16.96 -4.59 -7.21
N LEU A 300 18.22 -4.49 -6.77
CA LEU A 300 18.62 -3.73 -5.59
C LEU A 300 18.93 -2.28 -5.98
N ASN A 301 18.14 -1.33 -5.48
CA ASN A 301 18.30 0.10 -5.77
C ASN A 301 18.35 0.95 -4.48
N ILE A 302 19.53 1.38 -4.06
CA ILE A 302 19.68 2.37 -3.00
C ILE A 302 20.03 3.69 -3.68
N ASP A 303 19.17 4.68 -3.49
CA ASP A 303 19.27 5.97 -4.18
C ASP A 303 19.07 7.11 -3.17
N GLN A 304 20.19 7.67 -2.70
CA GLN A 304 20.18 8.84 -1.80
C GLN A 304 20.19 10.17 -2.56
N GLN A 305 19.98 10.16 -3.88
CA GLN A 305 19.74 11.32 -4.73
C GLN A 305 18.44 11.14 -5.53
N TRP A 306 17.40 10.60 -4.89
CA TRP A 306 16.16 10.25 -5.57
C TRP A 306 15.44 11.50 -6.09
N ASN A 307 15.46 11.70 -7.41
CA ASN A 307 14.98 12.95 -8.04
C ASN A 307 13.46 13.15 -8.00
N SER A 308 12.69 12.11 -7.70
CA SER A 308 11.23 12.20 -7.57
C SER A 308 10.77 12.74 -6.20
N MET A 309 11.70 13.07 -5.30
CA MET A 309 11.40 13.86 -4.09
C MET A 309 12.19 15.17 -4.10
N LYS A 310 11.62 16.19 -3.44
CA LYS A 310 12.35 17.41 -3.15
C LYS A 310 13.55 17.10 -2.24
N PRO A 311 14.74 17.67 -2.51
CA PRO A 311 15.87 17.53 -1.61
C PRO A 311 15.55 18.08 -0.21
N ASN A 312 15.87 17.32 0.82
CA ASN A 312 15.85 17.77 2.20
C ASN A 312 17.18 18.43 2.58
N SER A 313 17.16 19.35 3.54
CA SER A 313 18.40 19.87 4.13
C SER A 313 19.17 18.76 4.86
N GLY A 314 20.50 18.89 4.92
CA GLY A 314 21.39 17.93 5.57
C GLY A 314 22.20 17.08 4.59
N ASN A 315 23.18 16.36 5.15
CA ASN A 315 24.24 15.71 4.40
C ASN A 315 23.85 14.34 3.82
N GLY A 316 22.64 13.86 4.12
CA GLY A 316 22.18 12.51 3.78
C GLY A 316 21.76 11.73 5.02
N VAL A 317 20.84 10.80 4.82
CA VAL A 317 20.42 9.84 5.86
C VAL A 317 21.55 8.85 6.11
N ASN A 318 21.87 8.57 7.37
CA ASN A 318 22.93 7.63 7.71
C ASN A 318 22.42 6.19 7.64
N LEU A 319 22.81 5.44 6.59
CA LEU A 319 22.44 4.04 6.43
C LEU A 319 23.57 3.14 6.97
N ARG A 320 23.26 2.30 7.97
CA ARG A 320 24.25 1.43 8.62
C ARG A 320 23.78 -0.01 8.77
N ASN A 321 24.70 -0.96 8.71
CA ASN A 321 24.44 -2.37 9.02
C ASN A 321 23.23 -2.92 8.24
N VAL A 322 23.37 -2.95 6.91
CA VAL A 322 22.35 -3.43 5.98
C VAL A 322 22.88 -4.65 5.25
N THR A 323 22.19 -5.78 5.36
CA THR A 323 22.57 -7.04 4.73
C THR A 323 21.57 -7.44 3.65
N PHE A 324 22.07 -7.71 2.45
CA PHE A 324 21.36 -8.31 1.33
C PHE A 324 21.91 -9.73 1.13
N LYS A 325 21.05 -10.73 1.23
CA LYS A 325 21.47 -12.14 1.20
C LYS A 325 20.57 -13.02 0.34
N ASN A 326 21.14 -13.86 -0.51
CA ASN A 326 20.39 -14.86 -1.29
C ASN A 326 19.32 -14.23 -2.19
N TRP A 327 19.75 -13.46 -3.19
CA TRP A 327 18.89 -12.82 -4.18
C TRP A 327 19.07 -13.53 -5.53
N LYS A 328 17.98 -13.95 -6.16
CA LYS A 328 17.99 -14.77 -7.38
C LYS A 328 16.98 -14.29 -8.42
N GLY A 329 17.20 -14.71 -9.66
CA GLY A 329 16.31 -14.45 -10.79
C GLY A 329 16.92 -13.52 -11.83
N THR A 330 16.08 -12.68 -12.43
CA THR A 330 16.41 -11.89 -13.61
C THR A 330 15.91 -10.44 -13.52
N CYS A 331 16.54 -9.54 -14.27
CA CYS A 331 16.08 -8.16 -14.47
C CYS A 331 15.87 -7.86 -15.96
N ALA A 332 14.98 -6.92 -16.29
CA ALA A 332 14.59 -6.68 -17.68
C ALA A 332 15.76 -6.27 -18.59
N ASN A 333 16.64 -5.37 -18.12
CA ASN A 333 17.81 -4.92 -18.87
C ASN A 333 18.92 -4.43 -17.92
N GLY A 334 19.88 -5.31 -17.63
CA GLY A 334 21.01 -5.06 -16.73
C GLY A 334 22.07 -4.09 -17.27
N GLN A 335 22.07 -3.78 -18.57
CA GLN A 335 22.92 -2.72 -19.14
C GLN A 335 22.33 -1.33 -18.94
N GLN A 336 21.00 -1.21 -19.03
CA GLN A 336 20.33 0.06 -18.76
C GLN A 336 20.25 0.33 -17.25
N ARG A 337 19.96 -0.71 -16.47
CA ARG A 337 19.75 -0.63 -15.03
C ARG A 337 20.42 -1.83 -14.37
N GLY A 338 21.67 -1.63 -13.93
CA GLY A 338 22.43 -2.65 -13.22
C GLY A 338 21.66 -3.22 -12.02
N PRO A 339 21.67 -4.54 -11.80
CA PRO A 339 20.86 -5.16 -10.75
C PRO A 339 21.37 -4.85 -9.33
N ILE A 340 22.59 -4.32 -9.20
CA ILE A 340 23.10 -3.70 -7.97
C ILE A 340 23.38 -2.23 -8.28
N LYS A 341 22.56 -1.33 -7.71
CA LYS A 341 22.81 0.11 -7.67
C LYS A 341 22.78 0.56 -6.21
N ILE A 342 23.92 0.96 -5.67
CA ILE A 342 24.04 1.48 -4.30
C ILE A 342 24.69 2.86 -4.32
N HIS A 343 23.85 3.88 -4.40
CA HIS A 343 24.27 5.27 -4.48
C HIS A 343 23.96 5.99 -3.17
N CYS A 344 24.98 6.04 -2.30
CA CYS A 344 24.86 6.71 -1.02
C CYS A 344 25.19 8.21 -1.14
N ALA A 345 24.76 8.99 -0.15
CA ALA A 345 25.06 10.41 -0.08
C ALA A 345 26.54 10.61 0.27
N ASP A 346 27.22 11.50 -0.45
CA ASP A 346 28.64 11.78 -0.21
C ASP A 346 28.89 12.38 1.18
N GLY A 347 27.93 13.15 1.69
CA GLY A 347 27.96 13.70 3.05
C GLY A 347 27.55 12.71 4.15
N ALA A 348 27.03 11.54 3.79
CA ALA A 348 26.67 10.48 4.73
C ALA A 348 26.94 9.08 4.12
N PRO A 349 28.22 8.71 3.88
CA PRO A 349 28.55 7.43 3.27
C PRO A 349 27.95 6.23 4.03
N CYS A 350 27.41 5.26 3.30
CA CYS A 350 26.86 4.04 3.88
C CYS A 350 27.96 3.18 4.50
N SER A 351 27.68 2.50 5.61
CA SER A 351 28.68 1.68 6.31
C SER A 351 28.12 0.36 6.83
N GLY A 352 28.98 -0.66 6.90
CA GLY A 352 28.60 -1.99 7.37
C GLY A 352 27.61 -2.69 6.43
N PHE A 353 27.67 -2.42 5.14
CA PHE A 353 26.82 -3.12 4.17
C PHE A 353 27.41 -4.50 3.86
N ARG A 354 26.53 -5.48 3.59
CA ARG A 354 26.94 -6.82 3.19
C ARG A 354 26.07 -7.32 2.05
N ILE A 355 26.70 -7.70 0.94
CA ILE A 355 26.04 -8.35 -0.19
C ILE A 355 26.59 -9.78 -0.27
N ALA A 356 25.74 -10.76 0.00
CA ALA A 356 26.09 -12.17 -0.04
C ALA A 356 25.12 -12.94 -0.93
N ASP A 357 25.61 -13.87 -1.74
CA ASP A 357 24.79 -14.75 -2.58
C ASP A 357 23.81 -13.98 -3.48
N PHE A 358 24.32 -12.99 -4.22
CA PHE A 358 23.52 -12.16 -5.12
C PHE A 358 23.72 -12.62 -6.57
N ALA A 359 22.71 -13.27 -7.14
CA ALA A 359 22.73 -13.88 -8.47
C ALA A 359 21.51 -13.43 -9.29
N ILE A 360 21.58 -12.22 -9.85
CA ILE A 360 20.60 -11.70 -10.81
C ILE A 360 21.26 -11.62 -12.19
N TRP A 361 20.54 -12.01 -13.23
CA TRP A 361 21.00 -11.88 -14.62
C TRP A 361 20.04 -11.07 -15.49
N THR A 362 20.59 -10.38 -16.47
CA THR A 362 19.81 -9.62 -17.46
C THR A 362 18.99 -10.55 -18.38
N GLU A 363 17.77 -10.15 -18.71
CA GLU A 363 16.94 -10.79 -19.74
C GLU A 363 17.24 -10.24 -21.15
N ALA A 364 17.85 -9.07 -21.24
CA ALA A 364 18.23 -8.42 -22.48
C ALA A 364 19.76 -8.26 -22.59
N GLY A 365 20.32 -8.62 -23.76
CA GLY A 365 21.75 -8.59 -24.00
C GLY A 365 22.50 -9.71 -23.29
N SER A 366 23.82 -9.57 -23.19
CA SER A 366 24.74 -10.60 -22.68
C SER A 366 25.66 -10.11 -21.56
N SER A 367 25.35 -8.95 -20.98
CA SER A 367 26.16 -8.31 -19.94
C SER A 367 25.33 -7.35 -19.09
N GLN A 368 25.85 -6.99 -17.93
CA GLN A 368 25.26 -6.05 -16.99
C GLN A 368 26.37 -5.37 -16.17
N TRP A 369 26.00 -4.44 -15.29
CA TRP A 369 26.97 -3.82 -14.37
C TRP A 369 26.43 -3.74 -12.95
N TYR A 370 27.35 -3.68 -11.98
CA TYR A 370 27.07 -3.26 -10.61
C TYR A 370 27.64 -1.86 -10.39
N SER A 371 26.94 -1.02 -9.66
CA SER A 371 27.36 0.35 -9.40
C SER A 371 27.25 0.71 -7.92
N CYS A 372 28.33 1.25 -7.38
CA CYS A 372 28.42 1.69 -5.99
C CYS A 372 29.00 3.11 -5.93
N LYS A 373 28.48 3.94 -5.02
CA LYS A 373 28.98 5.29 -4.73
C LYS A 373 28.89 5.53 -3.23
N SER A 374 30.00 5.98 -2.63
CA SER A 374 30.08 6.31 -1.20
C SER A 374 29.50 5.24 -0.26
N ALA A 375 29.67 3.96 -0.62
CA ALA A 375 29.14 2.81 0.10
C ALA A 375 30.25 1.85 0.54
N TYR A 376 30.26 1.51 1.83
CA TYR A 376 31.30 0.69 2.45
C TYR A 376 30.76 -0.61 3.04
N GLY A 377 31.50 -1.69 2.85
CA GLY A 377 31.07 -3.01 3.26
C GLY A 377 31.85 -4.14 2.58
N SER A 378 31.16 -5.26 2.34
CA SER A 378 31.71 -6.44 1.66
C SER A 378 30.73 -7.00 0.61
N GLY A 379 31.29 -7.43 -0.52
CA GLY A 379 30.55 -8.01 -1.65
C GLY A 379 30.30 -7.05 -2.81
N ALA A 380 30.36 -7.59 -4.04
CA ALA A 380 30.19 -6.85 -5.29
C ALA A 380 31.08 -5.59 -5.38
N CYS A 381 30.51 -4.44 -5.73
CA CYS A 381 31.23 -3.17 -5.92
C CYS A 381 31.49 -2.37 -4.62
N LEU A 382 31.14 -2.91 -3.45
CA LEU A 382 31.33 -2.19 -2.18
C LEU A 382 32.82 -2.05 -1.85
N LYS A 383 33.22 -0.86 -1.37
CA LYS A 383 34.58 -0.60 -0.91
C LYS A 383 34.76 -1.12 0.52
N SER A 384 35.91 -1.74 0.81
CA SER A 384 36.27 -2.14 2.16
C SER A 384 36.57 -0.94 3.07
N GLY A 385 36.44 -1.11 4.39
CA GLY A 385 36.73 -0.08 5.39
C GLY A 385 35.52 0.77 5.75
N SER A 386 35.73 1.98 6.25
CA SER A 386 34.67 2.95 6.53
C SER A 386 35.23 4.38 6.39
N GLY A 387 34.51 5.24 5.68
CA GLY A 387 34.74 6.69 5.70
C GLY A 387 35.19 7.33 4.38
N GLY A 388 34.80 8.61 4.21
CA GLY A 388 35.06 9.41 3.01
C GLY A 388 34.11 9.08 1.86
N SER A 389 33.74 10.09 1.07
CA SER A 389 33.03 9.87 -0.19
C SER A 389 33.96 9.27 -1.25
N TYR A 390 33.38 8.60 -2.23
CA TYR A 390 34.08 8.22 -3.45
C TYR A 390 33.12 8.30 -4.65
N PRO A 391 33.62 8.61 -5.86
CA PRO A 391 32.78 8.71 -7.05
C PRO A 391 32.12 7.37 -7.39
N GLU A 392 31.15 7.37 -8.29
CA GLU A 392 30.56 6.12 -8.77
C GLU A 392 31.64 5.18 -9.35
N VAL A 393 31.67 3.94 -8.88
CA VAL A 393 32.44 2.85 -9.48
C VAL A 393 31.49 1.87 -10.14
N LYS A 394 31.83 1.43 -11.36
CA LYS A 394 31.08 0.42 -12.10
C LYS A 394 31.92 -0.84 -12.27
N GLN A 395 31.33 -1.98 -11.94
CA GLN A 395 31.88 -3.30 -12.17
C GLN A 395 31.09 -3.98 -13.28
N SER A 396 31.70 -4.24 -14.43
CA SER A 396 31.08 -4.97 -15.52
C SER A 396 30.98 -6.47 -15.20
N VAL A 397 29.88 -7.09 -15.63
CA VAL A 397 29.63 -8.52 -15.52
C VAL A 397 29.18 -9.02 -16.88
N SER A 398 29.99 -9.87 -17.52
CA SER A 398 29.80 -10.35 -18.89
C SER A 398 29.39 -11.83 -18.97
N SER A 399 29.10 -12.46 -17.84
CA SER A 399 28.58 -13.83 -17.78
C SER A 399 27.51 -13.98 -16.70
N PRO A 400 26.54 -14.88 -16.88
CA PRO A 400 25.50 -15.12 -15.88
C PRO A 400 26.09 -15.59 -14.55
N PRO A 401 25.74 -14.97 -13.41
CA PRO A 401 26.13 -15.47 -12.10
C PRO A 401 25.63 -16.90 -11.87
N SER A 402 26.46 -17.75 -11.26
CA SER A 402 26.05 -19.12 -10.91
C SER A 402 24.81 -19.12 -10.01
N GLY A 403 23.84 -19.98 -10.31
CA GLY A 403 22.62 -20.13 -9.53
C GLY A 403 21.62 -18.96 -9.63
N TYR A 404 21.67 -18.15 -10.69
CA TYR A 404 20.71 -17.07 -10.95
C TYR A 404 19.30 -17.60 -11.29
N ASN A 405 19.21 -18.80 -11.89
CA ASN A 405 17.93 -19.42 -12.21
C ASN A 405 17.09 -19.59 -10.94
N ALA A 406 15.85 -19.09 -10.99
CA ALA A 406 14.92 -19.09 -9.88
C ALA A 406 13.53 -19.53 -10.34
N PRO A 407 12.74 -20.19 -9.46
CA PRO A 407 11.37 -20.55 -9.77
C PRO A 407 10.47 -19.32 -9.92
N ARG A 408 9.40 -19.45 -10.71
CA ARG A 408 8.36 -18.43 -10.88
C ARG A 408 7.08 -18.79 -10.14
N MET A 409 6.23 -17.80 -9.89
CA MET A 409 4.87 -18.02 -9.39
C MET A 409 3.95 -18.32 -10.58
N SER A 410 3.01 -19.25 -10.41
CA SER A 410 2.07 -19.63 -11.48
C SER A 410 1.06 -18.52 -11.82
N ALA A 411 0.85 -17.58 -10.90
CA ALA A 411 -0.09 -16.47 -11.02
C ALA A 411 0.55 -15.16 -11.50
N ASP A 412 1.78 -15.21 -12.05
CA ASP A 412 2.45 -14.04 -12.61
C ASP A 412 1.55 -13.38 -13.67
N LEU A 413 1.19 -12.11 -13.45
CA LEU A 413 0.30 -11.40 -14.34
C LEU A 413 0.94 -11.19 -15.71
N LYS A 414 0.18 -11.47 -16.77
CA LYS A 414 0.62 -11.21 -18.15
C LYS A 414 0.48 -9.73 -18.51
N ASP A 415 -0.60 -9.12 -18.03
CA ASP A 415 -0.99 -7.74 -18.28
C ASP A 415 -1.43 -7.07 -16.98
N SER A 416 -1.23 -5.76 -16.90
CA SER A 416 -1.74 -4.97 -15.77
C SER A 416 -3.22 -4.65 -15.94
N PHE A 417 -3.87 -4.19 -14.86
CA PHE A 417 -5.29 -3.83 -14.87
C PHE A 417 -5.59 -2.44 -15.46
N GLY A 418 -4.57 -1.73 -15.98
CA GLY A 418 -4.72 -0.36 -16.48
C GLY A 418 -5.19 0.61 -15.39
N THR A 419 -5.85 1.70 -15.78
CA THR A 419 -6.35 2.74 -14.86
C THR A 419 -7.73 3.28 -15.22
N LYS A 420 -8.35 2.80 -16.30
CA LYS A 420 -9.58 3.41 -16.86
C LYS A 420 -10.81 2.51 -16.81
N GLN A 421 -10.68 1.33 -16.21
CA GLN A 421 -11.75 0.32 -16.17
C GLN A 421 -11.83 -0.28 -14.77
N LEU A 422 -13.00 -0.83 -14.45
CA LEU A 422 -13.23 -1.57 -13.21
C LEU A 422 -12.22 -2.72 -13.07
N ILE A 423 -11.55 -2.76 -11.92
CA ILE A 423 -10.61 -3.83 -11.59
C ILE A 423 -11.37 -4.97 -10.88
N PRO A 424 -11.27 -6.22 -11.35
CA PRO A 424 -12.00 -7.34 -10.78
C PRO A 424 -11.43 -7.76 -9.41
N ILE A 425 -12.33 -8.08 -8.48
CA ILE A 425 -11.99 -8.53 -7.12
C ILE A 425 -11.29 -9.91 -7.19
N PRO A 426 -10.04 -10.03 -6.72
CA PRO A 426 -9.33 -11.30 -6.66
C PRO A 426 -9.84 -12.24 -5.57
N ARG A 427 -9.36 -13.49 -5.61
CA ARG A 427 -9.34 -14.38 -4.44
C ARG A 427 -7.97 -14.33 -3.80
N ILE A 428 -7.92 -14.57 -2.49
CA ILE A 428 -6.66 -14.70 -1.77
C ILE A 428 -5.95 -16.00 -2.19
N PRO A 429 -4.69 -15.94 -2.65
CA PRO A 429 -3.96 -17.13 -3.06
C PRO A 429 -3.52 -17.94 -1.82
N ASP A 430 -3.06 -19.17 -2.04
CA ASP A 430 -2.54 -20.06 -0.99
C ASP A 430 -1.02 -20.17 -0.98
N THR A 431 -0.34 -19.37 -1.80
CA THR A 431 1.10 -19.20 -1.81
C THR A 431 1.47 -17.80 -2.28
N PHE A 432 2.49 -17.23 -1.65
CA PHE A 432 2.99 -15.88 -1.93
C PHE A 432 4.49 -15.87 -2.27
N PHE A 433 5.13 -17.04 -2.19
CA PHE A 433 6.54 -17.21 -2.53
C PHE A 433 6.78 -18.66 -2.99
N PRO A 434 7.62 -18.90 -4.02
CA PRO A 434 7.83 -20.25 -4.54
C PRO A 434 8.23 -21.28 -3.47
N GLY A 435 7.49 -22.39 -3.42
CA GLY A 435 7.76 -23.50 -2.49
C GLY A 435 7.39 -23.21 -1.02
N LYS A 436 6.71 -22.09 -0.73
CA LYS A 436 6.21 -21.76 0.61
C LYS A 436 4.68 -21.84 0.64
N LYS A 437 4.17 -22.47 1.69
CA LYS A 437 2.75 -22.40 2.07
C LYS A 437 2.52 -21.12 2.87
N THR A 438 1.26 -20.67 2.96
CA THR A 438 0.91 -19.60 3.89
C THR A 438 1.27 -19.99 5.33
N ILE A 439 1.67 -19.00 6.13
CA ILE A 439 2.02 -19.20 7.54
C ILE A 439 0.76 -19.55 8.34
N LYS A 440 -0.35 -18.88 8.02
CA LYS A 440 -1.67 -19.15 8.59
C LYS A 440 -2.64 -19.59 7.49
N PRO A 441 -3.44 -20.65 7.71
CA PRO A 441 -4.45 -21.06 6.73
C PRO A 441 -5.51 -19.95 6.58
N LEU A 442 -6.11 -19.85 5.39
CA LEU A 442 -7.24 -18.96 5.16
C LEU A 442 -8.42 -19.33 6.07
N ALA A 443 -9.13 -18.33 6.60
CA ALA A 443 -10.28 -18.54 7.49
C ALA A 443 -11.37 -19.41 6.84
N SER A 444 -11.58 -19.25 5.52
CA SER A 444 -12.49 -20.07 4.71
C SER A 444 -12.17 -21.57 4.69
N ARG A 445 -10.94 -21.95 5.04
CA ARG A 445 -10.43 -23.34 5.04
C ARG A 445 -10.21 -23.90 6.44
N SER A 446 -10.17 -23.07 7.48
CA SER A 446 -10.05 -23.52 8.88
C SER A 446 -11.38 -24.01 9.47
N GLY A 447 -12.51 -23.73 8.81
CA GLY A 447 -13.81 -24.30 9.14
C GLY A 447 -13.99 -25.68 8.52
N GLY A 448 -13.60 -26.74 9.23
CA GLY A 448 -14.02 -28.12 8.96
C GLY A 448 -15.50 -28.38 9.20
N GLY A 449 -16.36 -27.37 9.07
CA GLY A 449 -17.82 -27.48 9.10
C GLY A 449 -18.34 -27.37 7.68
N ALA A 450 -19.14 -28.35 7.25
CA ALA A 450 -19.88 -28.28 6.00
C ALA A 450 -20.56 -26.89 5.85
N PRO A 451 -20.65 -26.32 4.63
CA PRO A 451 -21.31 -25.05 4.42
C PRO A 451 -22.72 -25.11 5.02
N GLU A 452 -23.00 -24.22 5.95
CA GLU A 452 -24.36 -24.02 6.46
C GLU A 452 -25.22 -23.67 5.25
N LYS A 453 -26.09 -24.60 4.86
CA LYS A 453 -27.03 -24.40 3.75
C LYS A 453 -27.79 -23.11 4.02
N ALA A 454 -27.94 -22.28 3.00
CA ALA A 454 -28.84 -21.14 3.02
C ALA A 454 -30.20 -21.59 3.60
N PRO A 455 -30.84 -20.76 4.45
CA PRO A 455 -32.19 -21.04 4.93
C PRO A 455 -33.09 -21.33 3.72
N PRO A 456 -33.92 -22.39 3.77
CA PRO A 456 -34.87 -22.63 2.70
C PRO A 456 -35.78 -21.41 2.54
N PRO A 457 -36.19 -21.08 1.31
CA PRO A 457 -37.17 -20.03 1.09
C PRO A 457 -38.44 -20.33 1.91
N PRO A 458 -39.17 -19.29 2.37
CA PRO A 458 -40.39 -19.49 3.14
C PRO A 458 -41.37 -20.39 2.36
N PRO A 459 -42.14 -21.25 3.05
CA PRO A 459 -43.11 -22.12 2.41
C PRO A 459 -44.04 -21.30 1.52
N LYS A 460 -44.21 -21.73 0.27
CA LYS A 460 -45.28 -21.21 -0.57
C LYS A 460 -46.60 -21.55 0.12
N GLU A 461 -47.43 -20.55 0.39
CA GLU A 461 -48.81 -20.79 0.77
C GLU A 461 -49.47 -21.69 -0.28
N ASP A 462 -49.98 -22.83 0.17
CA ASP A 462 -50.74 -23.76 -0.65
C ASP A 462 -52.00 -23.05 -1.15
N ARG A 463 -52.09 -22.88 -2.47
CA ARG A 463 -53.37 -22.55 -3.10
C ARG A 463 -54.31 -23.73 -2.94
N PRO A 464 -55.61 -23.50 -2.63
CA PRO A 464 -56.57 -24.57 -2.52
C PRO A 464 -56.77 -25.30 -3.86
N PRO A 465 -57.14 -26.60 -3.84
CA PRO A 465 -57.20 -27.43 -5.04
C PRO A 465 -58.28 -26.95 -6.01
N ARG A 466 -57.96 -27.02 -7.31
CA ARG A 466 -58.89 -26.78 -8.40
C ARG A 466 -59.91 -27.93 -8.48
N PRO A 467 -61.21 -27.69 -8.68
CA PRO A 467 -62.20 -28.75 -8.77
C PRO A 467 -62.04 -29.62 -10.05
N PRO A 468 -62.55 -30.87 -10.04
CA PRO A 468 -62.29 -31.86 -11.08
C PRO A 468 -62.86 -31.46 -12.45
N LYS A 469 -62.17 -31.87 -13.51
CA LYS A 469 -62.61 -31.69 -14.91
C LYS A 469 -63.78 -32.64 -15.21
N ASP A 470 -64.82 -32.06 -15.79
CA ASP A 470 -66.01 -32.75 -16.27
C ASP A 470 -65.72 -33.28 -17.69
N ASP A 471 -65.68 -34.60 -17.85
CA ASP A 471 -65.54 -35.28 -19.14
C ASP A 471 -66.88 -35.24 -19.89
N ARG A 472 -67.02 -34.34 -20.85
CA ARG A 472 -68.10 -34.38 -21.86
C ARG A 472 -67.52 -34.25 -23.27
N PRO A 473 -67.94 -35.12 -24.21
CA PRO A 473 -67.48 -35.07 -25.60
C PRO A 473 -68.15 -33.89 -26.35
N PRO A 474 -67.49 -33.35 -27.40
CA PRO A 474 -68.03 -32.20 -28.13
C PRO A 474 -69.12 -32.64 -29.11
N PRO A 475 -70.24 -31.89 -29.25
CA PRO A 475 -71.14 -32.06 -30.38
C PRO A 475 -70.60 -31.34 -31.62
N GLY A 476 -70.83 -31.96 -32.77
CA GLY A 476 -70.32 -31.57 -34.09
C GLY A 476 -70.79 -30.20 -34.59
N GLY A 477 -69.98 -29.62 -35.47
CA GLY A 477 -70.25 -28.31 -36.08
C GLY A 477 -71.19 -28.33 -37.28
N PRO A 478 -71.35 -27.18 -37.95
CA PRO A 478 -71.53 -27.11 -39.39
C PRO A 478 -70.53 -26.13 -40.06
N PRO A 479 -70.42 -26.09 -41.41
CA PRO A 479 -69.14 -25.85 -42.07
C PRO A 479 -69.06 -24.57 -42.96
N ARG A 480 -67.81 -24.22 -43.34
CA ARG A 480 -67.32 -23.32 -44.42
C ARG A 480 -67.54 -21.80 -44.17
N ASP A 481 -66.67 -20.86 -44.55
CA ASP A 481 -65.92 -20.61 -45.81
C ASP A 481 -64.59 -19.81 -45.58
N HIS A 482 -63.61 -19.96 -46.49
CA HIS A 482 -62.48 -19.02 -46.76
C HIS A 482 -62.88 -18.01 -47.86
N PRO A 483 -62.19 -16.89 -48.20
CA PRO A 483 -60.75 -16.48 -48.03
C PRO A 483 -60.59 -14.93 -47.78
N PRO A 484 -59.53 -14.16 -48.20
CA PRO A 484 -58.06 -14.34 -48.32
C PRO A 484 -57.21 -13.25 -47.58
N GLU A 485 -55.88 -13.32 -47.79
CA GLU A 485 -54.74 -12.48 -47.35
C GLU A 485 -54.78 -10.96 -47.66
N GLY A 486 -53.92 -10.21 -46.93
CA GLY A 486 -53.51 -8.80 -47.13
C GLY A 486 -53.51 -8.05 -45.78
N ASP A 487 -52.58 -7.21 -45.34
CA ASP A 487 -51.35 -6.61 -45.86
C ASP A 487 -50.50 -6.16 -44.65
N ARG A 488 -49.16 -6.16 -44.77
CA ARG A 488 -48.25 -5.45 -43.85
C ARG A 488 -47.87 -4.08 -44.46
N PRO A 489 -47.81 -3.00 -43.67
CA PRO A 489 -47.09 -1.78 -44.08
C PRO A 489 -45.65 -1.70 -43.54
N PRO A 490 -44.76 -0.91 -44.18
CA PRO A 490 -43.32 -1.09 -44.18
C PRO A 490 -42.52 -0.10 -43.31
N ARG A 491 -41.24 -0.44 -43.06
CA ARG A 491 -40.21 0.42 -42.43
C ARG A 491 -39.74 1.54 -43.38
N PRO A 492 -39.33 2.72 -42.85
CA PRO A 492 -38.69 3.76 -43.65
C PRO A 492 -37.17 3.53 -43.84
N PRO A 493 -36.56 4.14 -44.88
CA PRO A 493 -35.31 3.68 -45.48
C PRO A 493 -34.05 4.41 -45.00
N LYS A 494 -32.91 3.80 -45.32
CA LYS A 494 -31.54 4.30 -45.19
C LYS A 494 -31.19 5.21 -46.37
N ASP A 495 -30.48 6.31 -46.10
CA ASP A 495 -29.79 7.09 -47.11
C ASP A 495 -28.29 6.80 -47.12
N ASP A 496 -27.76 6.71 -48.33
CA ASP A 496 -26.37 6.48 -48.70
C ASP A 496 -25.96 7.55 -49.73
N ARG A 497 -24.67 7.94 -49.69
CA ARG A 497 -23.76 8.40 -50.79
C ARG A 497 -23.36 9.92 -50.93
N PRO A 498 -22.17 10.24 -51.54
CA PRO A 498 -20.93 10.69 -50.83
C PRO A 498 -20.23 11.93 -51.51
N PRO A 499 -18.88 11.99 -51.74
CA PRO A 499 -17.84 12.71 -50.99
C PRO A 499 -17.18 13.90 -51.74
N LYS A 500 -16.34 14.71 -51.07
CA LYS A 500 -15.29 15.63 -51.60
C LYS A 500 -14.59 16.28 -50.39
N GLY A 501 -13.28 16.49 -50.26
CA GLY A 501 -12.08 16.27 -51.08
C GLY A 501 -10.85 16.80 -50.29
N ASP A 502 -9.66 16.32 -50.63
CA ASP A 502 -8.36 16.60 -49.98
C ASP A 502 -7.75 17.98 -50.33
N HIS A 503 -7.13 18.67 -49.35
CA HIS A 503 -5.67 18.97 -49.23
C HIS A 503 -5.32 20.25 -48.41
N PRO A 504 -4.09 20.33 -47.81
CA PRO A 504 -3.62 21.34 -46.83
C PRO A 504 -2.57 22.30 -47.45
N PRO A 505 -1.57 22.94 -46.75
CA PRO A 505 -1.42 23.50 -45.39
C PRO A 505 -0.93 24.99 -45.39
N LYS A 506 -0.79 25.61 -44.19
CA LYS A 506 0.09 26.76 -43.75
C LYS A 506 -0.67 27.54 -42.66
N GLY A 507 -0.12 28.09 -41.58
CA GLY A 507 1.22 28.30 -41.06
C GLY A 507 1.07 29.30 -39.87
N ASN A 508 1.94 29.18 -38.87
CA ASN A 508 2.24 30.05 -37.72
C ASN A 508 1.47 31.37 -37.50
N HIS A 509 1.05 31.62 -36.25
CA HIS A 509 1.50 32.80 -35.47
C HIS A 509 1.23 32.61 -33.96
N PRO A 510 1.98 33.31 -33.08
CA PRO A 510 2.04 33.08 -31.64
C PRO A 510 1.08 34.02 -30.90
N GLU A 511 0.44 33.56 -29.81
CA GLU A 511 -0.22 34.48 -28.88
C GLU A 511 0.05 34.15 -27.41
N LYS A 512 0.23 35.24 -26.69
CA LYS A 512 0.81 35.40 -25.37
C LYS A 512 -0.17 34.95 -24.28
N GLU A 513 0.37 34.42 -23.19
CA GLU A 513 -0.31 34.29 -21.91
C GLU A 513 -0.78 35.65 -21.38
N PRO A 514 -1.98 35.74 -20.78
CA PRO A 514 -2.32 36.80 -19.84
C PRO A 514 -2.12 36.36 -18.37
N PRO A 515 -1.73 37.30 -17.48
CA PRO A 515 -1.27 37.02 -16.12
C PRO A 515 -2.40 36.78 -15.10
N SER A 516 -2.06 36.06 -14.04
CA SER A 516 -2.86 35.81 -12.85
C SER A 516 -3.29 37.09 -12.10
N PRO A 517 -4.52 37.20 -11.59
CA PRO A 517 -4.89 38.22 -10.62
C PRO A 517 -4.60 37.78 -9.18
N LYS A 518 -3.84 38.59 -8.45
CA LYS A 518 -3.85 38.67 -6.98
C LYS A 518 -4.86 39.76 -6.55
N GLY A 519 -5.72 39.44 -5.59
CA GLY A 519 -6.52 40.37 -4.79
C GLY A 519 -7.10 39.58 -3.61
N ILE A 520 -6.60 39.75 -2.38
CA ILE A 520 -7.04 40.74 -1.38
C ILE A 520 -8.52 40.57 -1.04
N PHE A 521 -8.78 39.95 0.12
CA PHE A 521 -9.99 40.11 0.92
C PHE A 521 -9.58 39.97 2.38
N ASP A 522 -9.61 41.08 3.12
CA ASP A 522 -9.76 41.08 4.58
C ASP A 522 -10.34 42.45 4.98
N GLN A 523 -11.59 42.42 5.43
CA GLN A 523 -12.14 43.37 6.39
C GLN A 523 -13.50 42.84 6.84
N LEU A 524 -13.60 42.48 8.12
CA LEU A 524 -14.74 42.74 9.00
C LEU A 524 -14.34 42.26 10.41
N PHE A 525 -14.00 43.21 11.28
CA PHE A 525 -14.58 43.40 12.60
C PHE A 525 -13.88 44.61 13.25
N GLY A 526 -14.66 45.67 13.43
CA GLY A 526 -14.25 46.88 14.11
C GLY A 526 -14.53 46.83 15.61
N GLY A 527 -13.91 47.79 16.30
CA GLY A 527 -14.19 48.23 17.67
C GLY A 527 -13.13 47.80 18.67
N ALA A 528 -12.56 48.64 19.53
CA ALA A 528 -12.67 50.08 19.77
C ALA A 528 -11.54 50.46 20.76
N PHE A 529 -11.36 51.77 21.01
CA PHE A 529 -10.42 52.44 21.93
C PHE A 529 -8.97 52.52 21.42
N GLY A 530 -8.32 53.68 21.26
CA GLY A 530 -8.62 55.05 21.68
C GLY A 530 -7.40 55.61 22.42
N GLY A 531 -6.76 56.66 21.86
CA GLY A 531 -5.89 57.58 22.62
C GLY A 531 -4.44 57.72 22.17
N LEU A 532 -4.17 58.84 21.46
CA LEU A 532 -3.13 59.86 21.72
C LEU A 532 -1.72 59.36 22.11
N GLY A 533 -0.61 59.69 21.47
CA GLY A 533 -0.25 60.85 20.64
C GLY A 533 1.15 61.32 21.07
N GLY A 534 2.00 61.65 20.09
CA GLY A 534 3.08 62.63 20.29
C GLY A 534 4.54 62.17 20.11
N VAL A 535 5.14 62.72 19.04
CA VAL A 535 6.47 63.41 18.94
C VAL A 535 7.68 62.64 19.48
N GLY A 536 8.77 62.35 18.77
CA GLY A 536 9.53 63.04 17.72
C GLY A 536 11.01 62.70 18.03
N GLY A 537 11.82 62.24 17.08
CA GLY A 537 12.80 63.14 16.49
C GLY A 537 14.17 62.47 16.32
N ILE A 538 14.69 62.66 15.10
CA ILE A 538 16.07 63.01 14.74
C ILE A 538 17.16 61.91 14.71
N PHE A 539 17.76 61.86 13.52
CA PHE A 539 18.92 61.11 13.04
C PHE A 539 20.25 61.53 13.67
N GLY A 540 21.21 60.60 13.70
CA GLY A 540 22.64 60.92 13.66
C GLY A 540 23.56 59.69 13.75
N ASN A 541 24.26 59.40 12.63
CA ASN A 541 25.63 58.87 12.42
C ASN A 541 26.43 58.38 13.67
N GLU A 542 27.33 57.39 13.67
CA GLU A 542 28.32 56.94 12.67
C GLU A 542 29.08 55.69 13.23
N LYS A 543 29.76 54.94 12.35
CA LYS A 543 30.97 54.08 12.55
C LYS A 543 30.87 52.73 13.32
N GLY A 544 31.24 51.64 12.61
CA GLY A 544 31.47 50.28 13.15
C GLY A 544 32.89 50.08 13.72
N PRO A 545 33.50 48.87 13.68
CA PRO A 545 32.96 47.52 13.63
C PRO A 545 33.54 46.59 14.75
N ALA A 546 33.11 45.32 14.73
CA ALA A 546 33.83 44.12 15.18
C ALA A 546 33.44 43.42 16.51
N ARG A 547 33.27 42.10 16.33
CA ARG A 547 33.48 40.97 17.27
C ARG A 547 32.40 40.63 18.30
N ARG A 548 31.55 39.69 17.84
CA ARG A 548 31.20 38.39 18.48
C ARG A 548 31.60 38.23 19.96
N SER A 549 30.57 38.18 20.80
CA SER A 549 30.51 37.34 22.00
C SER A 549 29.06 36.86 22.18
N MET A 550 28.88 35.57 22.48
CA MET A 550 27.56 34.98 22.78
C MET A 550 26.94 35.63 24.02
N PRO A 551 25.61 35.55 24.18
CA PRO A 551 25.14 34.68 25.26
C PRO A 551 23.82 33.92 24.99
N LYS A 552 23.78 32.71 25.56
CA LYS A 552 22.66 32.06 26.28
C LYS A 552 21.23 32.45 25.87
N ALA A 553 20.52 31.52 25.24
CA ALA A 553 19.06 31.50 25.22
C ALA A 553 18.52 30.37 26.13
N ARG A 554 17.59 30.77 26.98
CA ARG A 554 16.87 29.97 27.97
C ARG A 554 15.94 28.95 27.31
N SER A 555 15.79 27.82 27.99
CA SER A 555 14.72 26.84 27.79
C SER A 555 13.33 27.42 28.08
N ARG A 556 12.39 27.22 27.16
CA ARG A 556 10.96 27.08 27.46
C ARG A 556 10.36 26.01 26.56
N HIS A 557 9.70 25.04 27.18
CA HIS A 557 8.77 24.11 26.55
C HIS A 557 7.67 24.86 25.79
N LEU A 558 7.23 24.31 24.65
CA LEU A 558 5.83 24.25 24.20
C LEU A 558 5.73 23.45 22.87
N LEU A 559 4.97 22.34 22.96
CA LEU A 559 3.94 21.82 22.04
C LEU A 559 4.12 21.90 20.50
N ASP A 560 3.94 20.71 19.90
CA ASP A 560 3.53 20.37 18.53
C ASP A 560 2.44 21.32 17.96
N PRO A 561 2.48 21.66 16.66
CA PRO A 561 1.53 21.00 15.75
C PRO A 561 2.01 20.78 14.31
N GLY A 562 1.72 19.59 13.79
CA GLY A 562 0.84 19.42 12.61
C GLY A 562 1.43 19.73 11.23
N PHE A 563 1.93 18.70 10.55
CA PHE A 563 2.25 18.74 9.13
C PHE A 563 0.98 18.73 8.26
N GLY A 564 0.70 19.87 7.63
CA GLY A 564 -0.24 19.99 6.51
C GLY A 564 0.46 19.69 5.18
N VAL A 565 -0.11 18.76 4.41
CA VAL A 565 0.29 18.42 3.05
C VAL A 565 -0.35 19.42 2.07
N ARG A 566 0.45 19.97 1.16
CA ARG A 566 -0.01 20.50 -0.13
C ARG A 566 0.52 19.61 -1.24
#